data_AF-A0AA39UUH1-F1
#
_entry.id   AF-A0AA39UUH1-F1
#
_cell.length_a   1.000
_cell.length_b   1.000
_cell.length_c   1.000
_cell.angle_alpha   90.00
_cell.angle_beta   90.00
_cell.angle_gamma   90.00
#
_symmetry.space_group_name_H-M   'P 1'
#
loop_
_entity.id
_entity.type
_entity.pdbx_description
1 polymer ?
#
loop_
_entity_poly.entity_id
_entity_poly.type
_entity_poly.pdbx_seq_one_letter_code
_entity_poly.pdbx_strand_id
1 'polypeptide(L)'
;MCKGWKTCDQRDVFNGVLLKLKTGKGDEVVEVTLGRIISRQPAIIGCHSCVVEAKSDYKEWKGKELVIKIGWPAVERNSEAESVKIAREKARTMDTRKKPDWP
;
A
#
# COMPACT_ATOMS: atom_id res chain seq x y z
N MET A 1 23.82 13.88 9.57
CA MET A 1 24.14 14.32 8.19
C MET A 1 24.06 13.12 7.26
N CYS A 2 23.08 13.07 6.36
CA CYS A 2 23.01 12.11 5.25
C CYS A 2 23.27 12.89 3.96
N LYS A 3 24.31 12.52 3.19
CA LYS A 3 24.70 13.15 1.93
C LYS A 3 23.88 12.54 0.78
N GLY A 4 23.25 13.38 -0.04
CA GLY A 4 22.69 13.01 -1.35
C GLY A 4 21.24 12.49 -1.31
N TRP A 5 20.27 13.39 -1.36
CA TRP A 5 18.87 13.03 -1.60
C TRP A 5 18.68 12.71 -3.08
N LYS A 6 18.99 11.47 -3.50
CA LYS A 6 18.24 10.89 -4.61
C LYS A 6 16.79 10.85 -4.14
N THR A 7 15.87 11.40 -4.91
CA THR A 7 14.43 11.21 -4.69
C THR A 7 14.17 9.71 -4.69
N CYS A 8 14.05 9.10 -3.51
CA CYS A 8 13.63 7.71 -3.38
C CYS A 8 12.26 7.62 -4.03
N ASP A 9 12.13 6.87 -5.14
CA ASP A 9 10.83 6.59 -5.72
C ASP A 9 9.99 5.95 -4.61
N GLN A 10 8.79 6.48 -4.37
CA GLN A 10 7.89 5.92 -3.37
C GLN A 10 7.58 4.44 -3.65
N ARG A 11 7.74 3.99 -4.90
CA ARG A 11 7.61 2.59 -5.30
C ARG A 11 8.74 1.70 -4.78
N ASP A 12 9.90 2.25 -4.44
CA ASP A 12 11.07 1.51 -3.96
C ASP A 12 11.15 1.40 -2.43
N VAL A 13 10.16 1.91 -1.69
CA VAL A 13 10.15 1.92 -0.21
C VAL A 13 10.37 0.54 0.41
N PHE A 14 9.90 -0.52 -0.24
CA PHE A 14 10.05 -1.91 0.23
C PHE A 14 11.11 -2.70 -0.52
N ASN A 15 11.77 -2.10 -1.51
CA ASN A 15 12.66 -2.82 -2.40
C ASN A 15 13.90 -3.35 -1.63
N GLY A 16 14.11 -4.66 -1.66
CA GLY A 16 15.18 -5.34 -0.95
C GLY A 16 14.87 -5.70 0.51
N VAL A 17 13.68 -5.41 1.03
CA VAL A 17 13.29 -5.80 2.39
C VAL A 17 13.12 -7.32 2.47
N LEU A 18 13.84 -7.96 3.40
CA LEU A 18 13.74 -9.38 3.68
C LEU A 18 12.73 -9.66 4.80
N LEU A 19 11.69 -10.41 4.49
CA LEU A 19 10.71 -10.92 5.43
C LEU A 19 11.00 -12.39 5.74
N LYS A 20 10.93 -12.74 7.03
CA LYS A 20 11.02 -14.12 7.50
C LYS A 20 9.65 -14.56 8.00
N LEU A 21 9.00 -15.43 7.24
CA LEU A 21 7.69 -15.97 7.56
C LEU A 21 7.86 -17.33 8.23
N LYS A 22 7.15 -17.57 9.32
CA LYS A 22 7.05 -18.91 9.90
C LYS A 22 5.81 -19.60 9.35
N THR A 23 5.96 -20.82 8.88
CA THR A 23 4.81 -21.63 8.49
C THR A 23 4.07 -22.13 9.73
N GLY A 24 2.75 -22.31 9.65
CA GLY A 24 1.97 -22.86 10.76
C GLY A 24 2.20 -24.36 10.99
N LYS A 25 2.95 -25.03 10.11
CA LYS A 25 3.25 -26.46 10.13
C LYS A 25 4.77 -26.66 10.21
N GLY A 26 5.36 -26.31 11.34
CA GLY A 26 6.76 -26.57 11.65
C GLY A 26 7.63 -25.32 11.82
N ASP A 27 8.92 -25.53 12.09
CA ASP A 27 9.91 -24.47 12.29
C ASP A 27 10.55 -23.97 10.97
N GLU A 28 9.98 -24.34 9.82
CA GLU A 28 10.49 -23.89 8.54
C GLU A 28 10.26 -22.38 8.38
N VAL A 29 11.37 -21.65 8.22
CA VAL A 29 11.38 -20.22 7.99
C VAL A 29 11.47 -19.97 6.49
N VAL A 30 10.42 -19.36 5.95
CA VAL A 30 10.34 -18.95 4.55
C VAL A 30 10.83 -17.52 4.43
N GLU A 31 11.89 -17.33 3.65
CA GLU A 31 12.42 -16.00 3.36
C GLU A 31 11.79 -15.43 2.08
N VAL A 32 11.33 -14.19 2.16
CA VAL A 32 10.72 -13.46 1.05
C VAL A 32 11.36 -12.10 0.94
N THR A 33 11.90 -11.78 -0.24
CA THR A 33 12.43 -10.46 -0.54
C THR A 33 11.36 -9.64 -1.26
N LEU A 34 11.03 -8.48 -0.70
CA LEU A 34 10.11 -7.52 -1.29
C LEU A 34 10.80 -6.71 -2.39
N GLY A 35 10.03 -6.36 -3.42
CA GLY A 35 10.46 -5.53 -4.54
C GLY A 35 9.70 -4.21 -4.59
N ARG A 36 9.43 -3.74 -5.81
CA ARG A 36 8.71 -2.48 -6.03
C ARG A 36 7.22 -2.59 -5.71
N ILE A 37 6.63 -1.46 -5.34
CA ILE A 37 5.18 -1.30 -5.27
C ILE A 37 4.61 -1.22 -6.69
N ILE A 38 3.70 -2.14 -7.01
CA ILE A 38 2.97 -2.15 -8.29
C ILE A 38 1.64 -1.43 -8.20
N SER A 39 1.04 -1.37 -7.01
CA SER A 39 -0.24 -0.68 -6.80
C SER A 39 -0.34 -0.14 -5.38
N ARG A 40 -0.93 1.06 -5.24
CA ARG A 40 -1.30 1.64 -3.95
C ARG A 40 -2.81 1.78 -3.91
N GLN A 41 -3.39 1.27 -2.84
CA GLN A 41 -4.80 1.32 -2.54
C GLN A 41 -4.97 2.19 -1.29
N PRO A 42 -5.04 3.53 -1.44
CA PRO A 42 -5.38 4.39 -0.32
C PRO A 42 -6.80 4.03 0.15
N ALA A 43 -6.96 3.75 1.44
CA ALA A 43 -8.29 3.63 2.00
C ALA A 43 -8.96 5.00 2.04
N ILE A 44 -10.23 5.03 1.62
CA ILE A 44 -11.14 6.14 1.91
C ILE A 44 -11.57 6.06 3.39
N ILE A 45 -11.80 4.83 3.88
CA ILE A 45 -12.11 4.50 5.29
C ILE A 45 -11.34 3.22 5.63
N GLY A 46 -10.62 3.19 6.75
CA GLY A 46 -9.97 1.97 7.26
C GLY A 46 -8.45 1.91 7.07
N CYS A 47 -7.96 0.96 6.28
CA CYS A 47 -6.52 0.63 6.17
C CYS A 47 -5.96 0.99 4.79
N HIS A 48 -4.91 1.81 4.74
CA HIS A 48 -4.13 1.93 3.51
C HIS A 48 -3.51 0.58 3.19
N SER A 49 -3.46 0.24 1.90
CA SER A 49 -2.70 -0.92 1.47
C SER A 49 -1.88 -0.65 0.23
N CYS A 50 -0.85 -1.44 0.03
CA CYS A 50 -0.15 -1.52 -1.24
C CYS A 50 0.08 -2.98 -1.62
N VAL A 51 0.30 -3.19 -2.90
CA VAL A 51 0.71 -4.48 -3.46
C VAL A 51 2.15 -4.33 -3.94
N VAL A 52 3.02 -5.21 -3.47
CA VAL A 52 4.44 -5.25 -3.82
C VAL A 52 4.77 -6.55 -4.55
N GLU A 53 5.67 -6.46 -5.52
CA GLU A 53 6.35 -7.64 -6.06
C GLU A 53 7.17 -8.31 -4.96
N ALA A 54 7.32 -9.62 -5.05
CA ALA A 54 8.12 -10.39 -4.12
C ALA A 54 8.85 -11.53 -4.83
N LYS A 55 9.98 -11.94 -4.25
CA LYS A 55 10.76 -13.10 -4.69
C LYS A 55 11.06 -13.98 -3.48
N SER A 56 11.03 -15.28 -3.70
CA SER A 56 11.44 -16.26 -2.70
C SER A 56 12.15 -17.42 -3.37
N ASP A 57 13.21 -17.90 -2.73
CA ASP A 57 13.90 -19.14 -3.10
C ASP A 57 13.23 -20.38 -2.49
N TYR A 58 12.14 -20.20 -1.73
CA TYR A 58 11.38 -21.29 -1.17
C TYR A 58 10.89 -22.24 -2.24
N LYS A 59 11.12 -23.54 -2.05
CA LYS A 59 10.97 -24.57 -3.09
C LYS A 59 9.58 -24.55 -3.75
N GLU A 60 8.52 -24.30 -3.00
CA GLU A 60 7.15 -24.29 -3.51
C GLU A 60 6.78 -23.02 -4.29
N TRP A 61 7.51 -21.93 -4.06
CA TRP A 61 7.24 -20.59 -4.59
C TRP A 61 8.29 -20.12 -5.60
N LYS A 62 9.42 -20.82 -5.68
CA LYS A 62 10.51 -20.52 -6.60
C LYS A 62 10.01 -20.54 -8.05
N GLY A 63 10.31 -19.48 -8.78
CA GLY A 63 9.89 -19.30 -10.17
C GLY A 63 8.44 -18.83 -10.36
N LYS A 64 7.67 -18.63 -9.29
CA LYS A 64 6.33 -18.03 -9.36
C LYS A 64 6.42 -16.52 -9.21
N GLU A 65 5.50 -15.80 -9.86
CA GLU A 65 5.29 -14.38 -9.61
C GLU A 65 4.55 -14.22 -8.28
N LEU A 66 5.28 -13.77 -7.25
CA LEU A 66 4.71 -13.53 -5.94
C LEU A 66 4.34 -12.05 -5.81
N VAL A 67 3.14 -11.82 -5.25
CA VAL A 67 2.67 -10.49 -4.85
C VAL A 67 2.27 -10.52 -3.39
N ILE A 68 2.69 -9.52 -2.63
CA ILE A 68 2.33 -9.36 -1.22
C ILE A 68 1.48 -8.11 -1.08
N LYS A 69 0.32 -8.26 -0.45
CA LYS A 69 -0.53 -7.13 -0.06
C LYS A 69 -0.19 -6.72 1.37
N ILE A 70 0.37 -5.53 1.53
CA ILE A 70 0.70 -4.95 2.83
C ILE A 70 -0.40 -3.96 3.18
N GLY A 71 -1.01 -4.11 4.35
CA GLY A 71 -2.01 -3.19 4.90
C GLY A 71 -1.53 -2.56 6.20
N TRP A 72 -1.79 -1.27 6.37
CA TRP A 72 -1.57 -0.56 7.63
C TRP A 72 -2.78 0.32 7.95
N PRO A 73 -3.11 0.51 9.24
CA PRO A 73 -4.20 1.40 9.61
C PRO A 73 -3.94 2.79 9.03
N ALA A 74 -4.96 3.41 8.46
CA ALA A 74 -4.86 4.82 8.12
C ALA A 74 -4.64 5.58 9.42
N VAL A 75 -3.56 6.37 9.45
CA VAL A 75 -3.27 7.29 10.57
C VAL A 75 -4.46 8.23 10.77
N GLU A 76 -5.18 8.50 9.68
CA GLU A 76 -6.43 9.23 9.61
C GLU A 76 -7.60 8.30 9.96
N ARG A 77 -7.97 8.21 11.25
CA ARG A 77 -9.26 7.65 11.67
C ARG A 77 -10.40 8.60 11.33
N ASN A 78 -10.58 8.92 10.05
CA ASN A 78 -11.77 9.67 9.64
C ASN A 78 -12.93 8.67 9.65
N SER A 79 -13.88 8.89 10.56
CA SER A 79 -15.11 8.09 10.57
C SER A 79 -15.81 8.22 9.22
N GLU A 80 -16.53 7.18 8.80
CA GLU A 80 -17.36 7.26 7.59
C GLU A 80 -18.30 8.48 7.63
N ALA A 81 -18.84 8.80 8.81
CA ALA A 81 -19.66 9.98 9.05
C ALA A 81 -18.92 11.29 8.72
N GLU A 82 -17.64 11.40 9.07
CA GLU A 82 -16.81 12.57 8.77
C GLU A 82 -16.52 12.68 7.27
N SER A 83 -16.25 11.55 6.61
CA SER A 83 -16.08 11.49 5.15
C SER A 83 -17.35 11.89 4.41
N VAL A 84 -18.51 11.40 4.86
CA VAL A 84 -19.82 11.78 4.32
C VAL A 84 -20.14 13.25 4.59
N LYS A 85 -19.75 13.77 5.77
CA LYS A 85 -19.90 15.20 6.09
C LYS A 85 -19.07 16.07 5.14
N ILE A 86 -17.80 15.75 4.92
CA ILE A 86 -16.92 16.45 3.98
C ILE A 86 -17.47 16.36 2.55
N ALA A 87 -17.92 15.18 2.12
CA ALA A 87 -18.53 15.00 0.80
C ALA A 87 -19.80 15.84 0.62
N ARG A 88 -20.67 15.88 1.63
CA ARG A 88 -21.87 16.74 1.65
C ARG A 88 -21.52 18.22 1.63
N GLU A 89 -20.50 18.63 2.37
CA GLU A 89 -20.04 20.01 2.41
C GLU A 89 -19.42 20.44 1.07
N LYS A 90 -18.63 19.57 0.44
CA LYS A 90 -18.14 19.78 -0.93
C LYS A 90 -19.28 19.84 -1.94
N ALA A 91 -20.26 18.94 -1.85
CA ALA A 91 -21.44 18.96 -2.73
C ALA A 91 -22.28 20.24 -2.57
N ARG A 92 -22.36 20.80 -1.36
CA ARG A 92 -23.04 22.08 -1.09
C ARG A 92 -22.28 23.29 -1.62
N THR A 93 -20.95 23.22 -1.61
CA THR A 93 -20.06 24.30 -2.09
C THR A 93 -19.77 24.21 -3.59
N MET A 94 -20.06 23.07 -4.22
CA MET A 94 -20.05 22.92 -5.68
C MET A 94 -21.22 23.70 -6.29
N ASP A 95 -20.91 24.89 -6.81
CA ASP A 95 -21.82 25.66 -7.65
C ASP A 95 -22.15 24.86 -8.93
N THR A 96 -23.42 24.52 -9.12
CA THR A 96 -23.93 23.63 -10.18
C THR A 96 -23.78 24.20 -11.59
N ARG A 97 -23.18 25.39 -11.74
CA ARG A 97 -22.95 26.07 -13.02
C ARG A 97 -21.61 25.77 -13.68
N LYS A 98 -20.63 25.15 -12.98
CA LYS A 98 -19.37 24.72 -13.60
C LYS A 98 -19.36 23.22 -13.79
N LYS A 99 -19.31 22.80 -15.07
CA LYS A 99 -19.11 21.41 -15.49
C LYS A 99 -17.88 20.87 -14.74
N PRO A 100 -18.02 19.84 -13.90
CA PRO A 100 -16.88 19.52 -13.06
C PRO A 100 -15.79 18.85 -13.91
N ASP A 101 -14.54 19.19 -13.62
CA ASP A 101 -13.36 18.54 -14.17
C ASP A 101 -13.05 17.35 -13.26
N TRP A 102 -13.54 16.17 -13.64
CA TRP A 102 -12.97 14.93 -13.12
C TRP A 102 -11.78 14.55 -14.00
N PRO A 103 -10.63 14.18 -13.44
CA PRO A 103 -9.61 13.43 -14.17
C PRO A 103 -10.08 12.00 -14.48
#